data_AF-A0AAE2Y1I6-F1
#
_entry.id   AF-A0AAE2Y1I6-F1
#
_cell.length_a   1.000
_cell.length_b   1.000
_cell.length_c   1.000
_cell.angle_alpha   90.00
_cell.angle_beta   90.00
_cell.angle_gamma   90.00
#
_symmetry.space_group_name_H-M   'P 1'
#
loop_
_entity.id
_entity.type
_entity.pdbx_description
1 polymer ?
#
loop_
_entity_poly.entity_id
_entity_poly.type
_entity_poly.pdbx_seq_one_letter_code
_entity_poly.pdbx_strand_id
1 'polypeptide(L)'
;MKLLNWLKRWQIEFKLDRFTEWVEYPVKSYWSIRILLPSKDIRACKVTLDGKPLPFWDSDLLYYERSIPSYTGAIVRVPEELRVKVEDNYKVEIWDGNKLLKSVLFNEIPITKP
;
A
#
# COMPACT_ATOMS: atom_id res chain seq x y z
N MET A 1 15.42 1.80 -29.08
CA MET A 1 15.45 1.07 -27.79
C MET A 1 16.15 1.80 -26.62
N LYS A 2 16.61 3.07 -26.76
CA LYS A 2 17.27 3.82 -25.66
C LYS A 2 16.30 4.61 -24.75
N LEU A 3 15.17 5.08 -25.28
CA LEU A 3 14.18 5.87 -24.52
C LEU A 3 13.45 5.06 -23.42
N LEU A 4 13.09 3.81 -23.71
CA LEU A 4 12.35 2.96 -22.76
C LEU A 4 13.16 2.65 -21.49
N ASN A 5 14.48 2.45 -21.63
CA ASN A 5 15.39 2.22 -20.51
C ASN A 5 15.64 3.49 -19.69
N TRP A 6 15.51 4.67 -20.30
CA TRP A 6 15.65 5.95 -19.60
C TRP A 6 14.44 6.22 -18.70
N LEU A 7 13.23 5.92 -19.16
CA LEU A 7 11.99 6.05 -18.37
C LEU A 7 11.93 5.09 -17.18
N LYS A 8 12.37 3.82 -17.35
CA LYS A 8 12.46 2.84 -16.24
C LYS A 8 13.33 3.32 -15.08
N ARG A 9 14.36 4.13 -15.36
CA ARG A 9 15.31 4.65 -14.36
C ARG A 9 14.68 5.58 -13.32
N TRP A 10 13.49 6.12 -13.60
CA TRP A 10 12.75 7.04 -12.74
C TRP A 10 11.55 6.41 -12.03
N GLN A 11 11.24 5.14 -12.33
CA GLN A 11 10.18 4.42 -11.64
C GLN A 11 10.67 3.96 -10.26
N ILE A 12 9.86 4.17 -9.23
CA ILE A 12 10.11 3.62 -7.90
C ILE A 12 9.62 2.18 -7.93
N GLU A 13 10.51 1.24 -7.66
CA GLU A 13 10.20 -0.19 -7.58
C GLU A 13 10.00 -0.56 -6.12
N PHE A 14 8.99 -1.38 -5.82
CA PHE A 14 8.72 -1.89 -4.48
C PHE A 14 7.89 -3.18 -4.58
N LYS A 15 7.90 -3.96 -3.52
CA LYS A 15 7.06 -5.14 -3.35
C LYS A 15 5.80 -4.79 -2.57
N LEU A 16 4.73 -5.53 -2.85
CA LEU A 16 3.48 -5.47 -2.12
C LEU A 16 3.13 -6.87 -1.65
N ASP A 17 2.77 -7.00 -0.39
CA ASP A 17 2.19 -8.21 0.19
C ASP A 17 0.88 -7.85 0.90
N ARG A 18 -0.01 -8.82 1.06
CA ARG A 18 -1.15 -8.72 1.95
C ARG A 18 -1.15 -9.85 2.95
N PHE A 19 -1.64 -9.59 4.15
CA PHE A 19 -1.71 -10.60 5.21
C PHE A 19 -2.95 -10.36 6.06
N THR A 20 -3.32 -11.39 6.82
CA THR A 20 -4.44 -11.33 7.77
C THR A 20 -3.89 -11.19 9.18
N GLU A 21 -4.45 -10.23 9.92
CA GLU A 21 -4.17 -10.03 11.33
C GLU A 21 -5.37 -9.31 11.94
N TRP A 22 -5.95 -9.89 12.98
CA TRP A 22 -7.05 -9.26 13.70
C TRP A 22 -6.52 -8.13 14.57
N VAL A 23 -7.02 -6.92 14.33
CA VAL A 23 -6.67 -5.72 15.07
C VAL A 23 -7.94 -4.95 15.39
N GLU A 24 -8.08 -4.48 16.62
CA GLU A 24 -9.23 -3.67 17.07
C GLU A 24 -8.90 -2.17 17.21
N TYR A 25 -7.61 -1.83 17.36
CA TYR A 25 -7.13 -0.47 17.61
C TYR A 25 -5.88 -0.16 16.75
N PRO A 26 -5.74 1.04 16.17
CA PRO A 26 -6.65 2.20 16.23
C PRO A 26 -7.87 2.08 15.29
N VAL A 27 -7.86 1.09 14.40
CA VAL A 27 -9.00 0.78 13.51
C VAL A 27 -9.22 -0.72 13.51
N LYS A 28 -10.49 -1.12 13.55
CA LYS A 28 -10.86 -2.52 13.43
C LYS A 28 -10.55 -3.01 12.02
N SER A 29 -9.70 -4.03 11.90
CA SER A 29 -9.15 -4.48 10.63
C SER A 29 -8.82 -5.98 10.69
N TYR A 30 -9.05 -6.67 9.59
CA TYR A 30 -8.62 -8.06 9.41
C TYR A 30 -7.54 -8.21 8.34
N TRP A 31 -7.57 -7.33 7.32
CA TRP A 31 -6.63 -7.34 6.22
C TRP A 31 -5.61 -6.22 6.36
N SER A 32 -4.39 -6.46 5.88
CA SER A 32 -3.34 -5.45 5.85
C SER A 32 -2.54 -5.57 4.58
N ILE A 33 -2.01 -4.44 4.11
CA ILE A 33 -1.16 -4.36 2.93
C ILE A 33 0.19 -3.82 3.38
N ARG A 34 1.26 -4.51 2.98
CA ARG A 34 2.64 -4.12 3.27
C ARG A 34 3.29 -3.60 2.00
N ILE A 35 3.88 -2.41 2.10
CA ILE A 35 4.79 -1.86 1.10
C ILE A 35 6.20 -2.20 1.55
N LEU A 36 6.99 -2.82 0.68
CA LEU A 36 8.31 -3.36 1.01
C LEU A 36 9.37 -2.87 0.06
N LEU A 37 10.52 -2.50 0.63
CA LEU A 37 11.79 -2.26 -0.03
C LEU A 37 11.68 -1.30 -1.23
N PRO A 38 11.12 -0.09 -1.04
CA PRO A 38 11.07 0.86 -2.15
C PRO A 38 12.49 1.23 -2.59
N SER A 39 12.75 1.23 -3.89
CA SER A 39 14.08 1.49 -4.44
C SER A 39 14.55 2.94 -4.28
N LYS A 40 13.61 3.83 -3.93
CA LYS A 40 13.81 5.25 -3.61
C LYS A 40 12.79 5.66 -2.54
N ASP A 41 13.05 6.76 -1.86
CA ASP A 41 12.09 7.32 -0.90
C ASP A 41 10.75 7.63 -1.59
N ILE A 42 9.65 7.23 -0.96
CA ILE A 42 8.31 7.69 -1.29
C ILE A 42 7.99 8.79 -0.30
N ARG A 43 7.86 10.04 -0.75
CA ARG A 43 7.86 11.20 0.15
C ARG A 43 6.50 11.48 0.77
N ALA A 44 5.44 11.31 -0.02
CA ALA A 44 4.05 11.54 0.37
C ALA A 44 3.21 10.31 0.00
N CYS A 45 3.54 9.17 0.62
CA CYS A 45 2.91 7.90 0.33
C CYS A 45 1.46 7.87 0.79
N LYS A 46 0.53 7.67 -0.14
CA LYS A 46 -0.89 7.35 0.15
C LYS A 46 -1.23 5.99 -0.41
N VAL A 47 -2.08 5.27 0.29
CA VAL A 47 -2.67 4.03 -0.20
C VAL A 47 -4.17 4.17 -0.22
N THR A 48 -4.79 3.80 -1.33
CA THR A 48 -6.25 3.75 -1.45
C THR A 48 -6.71 2.35 -1.84
N LEU A 49 -7.94 2.03 -1.43
CA LEU A 49 -8.70 0.86 -1.87
C LEU A 49 -10.02 1.34 -2.47
N ASP A 50 -10.21 1.15 -3.78
CA ASP A 50 -11.34 1.73 -4.53
C ASP A 50 -11.53 3.23 -4.25
N GLY A 51 -10.42 3.97 -4.24
CA GLY A 51 -10.41 5.42 -3.98
C GLY A 51 -10.56 5.82 -2.50
N LYS A 52 -10.84 4.88 -1.59
CA LYS A 52 -10.91 5.16 -0.15
C LYS A 52 -9.53 5.07 0.49
N PRO A 53 -9.07 6.07 1.26
CA PRO A 53 -7.73 6.05 1.85
C PRO A 53 -7.62 5.01 2.97
N LEU A 54 -6.48 4.32 3.03
CA LEU A 54 -6.18 3.34 4.07
C LEU A 54 -5.25 3.95 5.14
N PRO A 55 -5.53 3.75 6.43
CA PRO A 55 -4.69 4.26 7.50
C PRO A 55 -3.43 3.42 7.65
N PHE A 56 -2.31 4.07 7.99
CA PHE A 56 -1.08 3.37 8.36
C PHE A 56 -1.13 2.87 9.81
N TRP A 57 -0.39 1.78 10.10
CA TRP A 57 -0.49 1.05 11.37
C TRP A 57 0.45 1.51 12.50
N ASP A 58 1.51 2.27 12.25
CA ASP A 58 2.58 2.45 13.25
C ASP A 58 2.29 3.51 14.33
N SER A 59 1.05 3.99 14.43
CA SER A 59 0.64 4.99 15.40
C SER A 59 -0.76 4.70 15.92
N ASP A 60 -1.00 5.15 17.16
CA ASP A 60 -2.32 5.19 17.79
C ASP A 60 -3.26 6.20 17.11
N LEU A 61 -2.72 7.10 16.28
CA LEU A 61 -3.48 8.06 15.51
C LEU A 61 -3.69 7.58 14.07
N LEU A 62 -4.89 7.79 13.54
CA LEU A 62 -5.16 7.54 12.13
C LEU A 62 -4.50 8.60 11.28
N TYR A 63 -3.59 8.16 10.42
CA TYR A 63 -3.00 9.01 9.39
C TYR A 63 -2.92 8.23 8.07
N TYR A 64 -3.07 8.97 6.96
CA TYR A 64 -3.31 8.41 5.62
C TYR A 64 -2.23 8.79 4.61
N GLU A 65 -1.22 9.51 5.06
CA GLU A 65 -0.06 9.93 4.26
C GLU A 65 1.20 9.89 5.12
N ARG A 66 2.32 9.38 4.57
CA ARG A 66 3.63 9.45 5.22
C ARG A 66 4.78 9.35 4.23
N SER A 67 5.99 9.68 4.68
CA SER A 67 7.20 9.26 3.99
C SER A 67 7.54 7.79 4.29
N ILE A 68 7.99 7.06 3.27
CA ILE A 68 8.58 5.73 3.37
C ILE A 68 10.02 5.80 2.82
N PRO A 69 11.05 5.71 3.67
CA PRO A 69 12.44 5.72 3.22
C PRO A 69 12.76 4.53 2.30
N SER A 70 13.71 4.73 1.40
CA SER A 70 14.24 3.68 0.53
C SER A 70 14.69 2.45 1.34
N TYR A 71 14.46 1.26 0.79
CA TYR A 71 14.81 -0.04 1.38
C TYR A 71 14.17 -0.35 2.74
N THR A 72 13.13 0.38 3.14
CA THR A 72 12.34 0.10 4.36
C THR A 72 10.97 -0.52 4.02
N GLY A 73 9.92 -0.17 4.76
CA GLY A 73 8.55 -0.58 4.46
C GLY A 73 7.52 0.16 5.31
N ALA A 74 6.27 -0.05 4.98
CA ALA A 74 5.14 0.45 5.75
C ALA A 74 3.97 -0.51 5.66
N ILE A 75 3.08 -0.46 6.65
CA ILE A 75 1.86 -1.26 6.70
C ILE A 75 0.67 -0.33 6.74
N VAL A 76 -0.31 -0.58 5.87
CA VAL A 76 -1.64 0.02 5.95
C VAL A 76 -2.66 -1.04 6.34
N ARG A 77 -3.64 -0.63 7.13
CA ARG A 77 -4.77 -1.46 7.56
C ARG A 77 -5.92 -1.29 6.59
N VAL A 78 -6.68 -2.35 6.38
CA VAL A 78 -7.93 -2.33 5.60
C VAL A 78 -9.08 -2.33 6.60
N PRO A 79 -9.72 -1.18 6.83
CA PRO A 79 -10.78 -1.08 7.83
C PRO A 79 -11.94 -2.03 7.53
N GLU A 80 -12.49 -2.66 8.57
CA GLU A 80 -13.57 -3.65 8.45
C GLU A 80 -14.82 -3.07 7.78
N GLU A 81 -15.09 -1.77 7.94
CA GLU A 81 -16.20 -1.07 7.28
C GLU A 81 -16.13 -1.09 5.75
N LEU A 82 -14.94 -1.34 5.18
CA LEU A 82 -14.78 -1.52 3.73
C LEU A 82 -15.30 -2.87 3.25
N ARG A 83 -15.60 -3.81 4.16
CA ARG A 83 -16.20 -5.13 3.91
C ARG A 83 -15.52 -5.89 2.78
N VAL A 84 -14.20 -5.80 2.72
CA VAL A 84 -13.38 -6.39 1.66
C VAL A 84 -13.53 -7.90 1.65
N LYS A 85 -14.11 -8.41 0.58
CA LYS A 85 -14.09 -9.84 0.24
C LYS A 85 -12.99 -10.11 -0.77
N VAL A 86 -12.37 -11.29 -0.71
CA VAL A 86 -11.20 -11.62 -1.54
C VAL A 86 -11.59 -11.81 -3.01
N GLU A 87 -12.83 -12.23 -3.25
CA GLU A 87 -13.44 -12.45 -4.56
C GLU A 87 -13.80 -11.14 -5.30
N ASP A 88 -13.92 -10.04 -4.57
CA ASP A 88 -14.27 -8.74 -5.12
C ASP A 88 -12.95 -8.07 -5.58
N ASN A 89 -12.87 -7.71 -6.85
CA ASN A 89 -11.69 -7.14 -7.49
C ASN A 89 -11.41 -5.68 -7.05
N TYR A 90 -11.26 -5.43 -5.75
CA TYR A 90 -10.95 -4.10 -5.21
C TYR A 90 -9.61 -3.60 -5.75
N LYS A 91 -9.54 -2.34 -6.15
CA LYS A 91 -8.36 -1.72 -6.72
C LYS A 91 -7.52 -1.08 -5.62
N VAL A 92 -6.28 -1.55 -5.46
CA VAL A 92 -5.28 -0.95 -4.57
C VAL A 92 -4.40 -0.01 -5.36
N GLU A 93 -4.31 1.24 -4.92
CA GLU A 93 -3.47 2.25 -5.55
C GLU A 93 -2.47 2.84 -4.57
N ILE A 94 -1.21 2.92 -4.98
CA ILE A 94 -0.10 3.48 -4.21
C ILE A 94 0.35 4.77 -4.89
N TRP A 95 0.37 5.86 -4.13
CA TRP A 95 0.67 7.21 -4.63
C TRP A 95 1.89 7.80 -3.94
N ASP A 96 2.56 8.74 -4.61
CA ASP A 96 3.53 9.68 -4.02
C ASP A 96 3.06 11.10 -4.33
N GLY A 97 2.40 11.74 -3.37
CA GLY A 97 1.67 12.98 -3.59
C GLY A 97 0.55 12.78 -4.62
N ASN A 98 0.67 13.42 -5.79
CA ASN A 98 -0.29 13.30 -6.90
C ASN A 98 0.13 12.27 -7.96
N LYS A 99 1.26 11.60 -7.78
CA LYS A 99 1.79 10.64 -8.76
C LYS A 99 1.38 9.22 -8.39
N LEU A 100 0.62 8.55 -9.27
CA LEU A 100 0.34 7.13 -9.14
C LEU A 100 1.62 6.32 -9.38
N LEU A 101 2.03 5.53 -8.39
CA LEU A 101 3.18 4.64 -8.50
C LEU A 101 2.79 3.23 -8.95
N LYS A 102 1.69 2.70 -8.41
CA LYS A 102 1.21 1.35 -8.71
C LYS A 102 -0.30 1.26 -8.54
N SER A 103 -0.94 0.50 -9.42
CA SER A 103 -2.34 0.11 -9.35
C SER A 103 -2.41 -1.40 -9.55
N VAL A 104 -3.03 -2.13 -8.63
CA VAL A 104 -3.13 -3.60 -8.67
C VAL A 104 -4.44 -4.03 -8.02
N LEU A 105 -5.00 -5.17 -8.41
CA LEU A 105 -6.17 -5.70 -7.72
C LEU A 105 -5.75 -6.29 -6.37
N PHE A 106 -6.57 -6.13 -5.34
CA PHE A 106 -6.29 -6.60 -3.99
C PHE A 106 -6.04 -8.11 -3.98
N ASN A 107 -6.76 -8.87 -4.79
CA ASN A 107 -6.60 -10.33 -4.91
C ASN A 107 -5.33 -10.78 -5.65
N GLU A 108 -4.73 -9.91 -6.47
CA GLU A 108 -3.46 -10.14 -7.15
C GLU A 108 -2.24 -9.85 -6.26
N ILE A 109 -2.45 -9.19 -5.10
CA ILE A 109 -1.37 -9.00 -4.13
C ILE A 109 -1.08 -10.35 -3.43
N PRO A 110 0.19 -10.81 -3.42
CA PRO A 110 0.58 -12.05 -2.75
C PRO A 110 0.15 -12.08 -1.29
N ILE A 111 -0.44 -13.21 -0.87
CA ILE A 111 -0.75 -13.45 0.55
C ILE A 111 0.51 -13.96 1.25
N THR A 112 0.91 -13.29 2.33
CA THR A 112 2.02 -13.70 3.18
C THR A 112 1.58 -13.85 4.63
N LYS A 113 2.47 -14.40 5.47
CA LYS A 113 2.28 -14.38 6.92
C LYS A 113 2.60 -12.97 7.46
N PRO A 114 1.96 -12.56 8.58
CA PRO A 114 2.34 -11.36 9.31
C PRO A 114 3.85 -11.32 9.60
#